data_AF-A0A7C9BDE7-F1
#
_entry.id   AF-A0A7C9BDE7-F1
#
_cell.length_a   1.000
_cell.length_b   1.000
_cell.length_c   1.000
_cell.angle_alpha   90.00
_cell.angle_beta   90.00
_cell.angle_gamma   90.00
#
_symmetry.space_group_name_H-M   'P 1'
#
loop_
_entity.id
_entity.type
_entity.pdbx_description
1 polymer ?
#
loop_
_entity_poly.entity_id
_entity_poly.type
_entity_poly.pdbx_seq_one_letter_code
_entity_poly.pdbx_strand_id
1 'polypeptide(L)'
;MELFLSIALGIGLSASTGFRIFIPALLANIACLYGWITPSENFAWLATWPAFFALLSATVVEIGAYYIPFVDNLLDTIAAPLSVVAGTLLTTSFVEIDDPVLRWGLGLIVGGGTAGLVQAGTSLLRLGSSKFTAGLGNPVVSTAENVASFGFSALAIFLPIVALVAVLGLLWWLFGRIRRFRRRKAV
;
A
#
# COMPACT_ATOMS: atom_id res chain seq x y z
N MET A 1 11.62 -18.94 1.57
CA MET A 1 10.99 -18.44 2.82
C MET A 1 9.87 -19.42 3.17
N GLU A 2 9.40 -19.53 4.42
CA GLU A 2 8.16 -20.31 4.65
C GLU A 2 7.01 -19.63 3.88
N LEU A 3 6.25 -20.37 3.06
CA LEU A 3 5.20 -19.83 2.19
C LEU A 3 4.26 -18.87 2.93
N PHE A 4 3.89 -19.24 4.16
CA PHE A 4 3.06 -18.43 5.03
C PHE A 4 3.65 -17.04 5.33
N LEU A 5 4.95 -16.95 5.62
CA LEU A 5 5.63 -15.68 5.89
C LEU A 5 5.68 -14.82 4.62
N SER A 6 5.89 -15.43 3.46
CA SER A 6 5.90 -14.72 2.17
C SER A 6 4.55 -14.07 1.85
N ILE A 7 3.45 -14.77 2.16
CA ILE A 7 2.09 -14.26 2.00
C ILE A 7 1.82 -13.14 3.01
N ALA A 8 2.21 -13.32 4.27
CA ALA A 8 2.04 -12.31 5.32
C ALA A 8 2.78 -11.00 4.97
N LEU A 9 4.02 -11.12 4.47
CA LEU A 9 4.82 -10.00 3.98
C LEU A 9 4.16 -9.33 2.78
N GLY A 10 3.72 -10.11 1.79
CA GLY A 10 3.04 -9.60 0.59
C GLY A 10 1.79 -8.80 0.93
N ILE A 11 0.93 -9.34 1.81
CA ILE A 11 -0.27 -8.66 2.31
C ILE A 11 0.09 -7.37 3.05
N GLY A 12 1.10 -7.40 3.93
CA GLY A 12 1.54 -6.24 4.70
C GLY A 12 2.05 -5.10 3.82
N LEU A 13 2.93 -5.41 2.86
CA LEU A 13 3.41 -4.43 1.88
C LEU A 13 2.28 -3.94 0.99
N SER A 14 1.38 -4.82 0.56
CA SER A 14 0.23 -4.44 -0.26
C SER A 14 -0.72 -3.48 0.46
N ALA A 15 -1.09 -3.77 1.71
CA ALA A 15 -1.90 -2.86 2.51
C ALA A 15 -1.24 -1.48 2.64
N SER A 16 0.10 -1.46 2.77
CA SER A 16 0.87 -0.23 2.85
C SER A 16 0.77 0.61 1.57
N THR A 17 0.60 -0.02 0.40
CA THR A 17 0.42 0.67 -0.89
C THR A 17 -0.91 1.42 -1.02
N GLY A 18 -1.90 1.06 -0.21
CA GLY A 18 -3.17 1.81 -0.13
C GLY A 18 -3.10 3.07 0.73
N PHE A 19 -1.99 3.31 1.43
CA PHE A 19 -1.73 4.61 2.07
C PHE A 19 -0.87 5.50 1.16
N ARG A 20 0.19 4.93 0.60
CA ARG A 20 1.10 5.57 -0.36
C ARG A 20 1.66 4.51 -1.29
N ILE A 21 1.72 4.81 -2.57
CA ILE A 21 2.00 3.84 -3.64
C ILE A 21 3.48 3.51 -3.65
N PHE A 22 4.35 4.52 -3.53
CA PHE A 22 5.79 4.35 -3.77
C PHE A 22 6.60 4.12 -2.48
N ILE A 23 6.17 4.64 -1.34
CA ILE A 23 6.88 4.42 -0.05
C ILE A 23 7.10 2.93 0.26
N PRO A 24 6.08 2.04 0.18
CA PRO A 24 6.25 0.61 0.46
C PRO A 24 7.17 -0.07 -0.55
N ALA A 25 7.07 0.31 -1.83
CA ALA A 25 7.90 -0.24 -2.88
C ALA A 25 9.37 0.15 -2.69
N LEU A 26 9.64 1.40 -2.31
CA LEU A 26 10.99 1.87 -1.96
C LEU A 26 11.55 1.12 -0.75
N LEU A 27 10.76 0.94 0.32
CA LEU A 27 11.18 0.17 1.50
C LEU A 27 11.43 -1.30 1.17
N ALA A 28 10.58 -1.90 0.32
CA ALA A 28 10.79 -3.25 -0.16
C ALA A 28 12.08 -3.38 -0.97
N ASN A 29 12.37 -2.43 -1.88
CA ASN A 29 13.63 -2.37 -2.63
C ASN A 29 14.85 -2.24 -1.69
N ILE A 30 14.79 -1.34 -0.71
CA ILE A 30 15.86 -1.17 0.30
C ILE A 30 16.06 -2.49 1.05
N ALA A 31 14.99 -3.13 1.52
CA ALA A 31 15.08 -4.40 2.22
C ALA A 31 15.63 -5.53 1.34
N CYS A 32 15.36 -5.52 0.03
CA CYS A 32 15.97 -6.43 -0.92
C CYS A 32 17.48 -6.16 -1.10
N LEU A 33 17.88 -4.89 -1.22
CA LEU A 33 19.29 -4.49 -1.37
C LEU A 33 20.15 -4.90 -0.16
N TYR A 34 19.59 -4.82 1.04
CA TYR A 34 20.25 -5.25 2.28
C TYR A 34 20.08 -6.74 2.60
N GLY A 35 19.38 -7.50 1.75
CA GLY A 35 19.16 -8.93 1.92
C GLY A 35 18.24 -9.33 3.07
N TRP A 36 17.43 -8.40 3.60
CA TRP A 36 16.44 -8.71 4.65
C TRP A 36 15.28 -9.53 4.12
N ILE A 37 14.88 -9.28 2.87
CA ILE A 37 13.84 -10.02 2.15
C ILE A 37 14.36 -10.34 0.76
N THR A 38 13.91 -11.45 0.18
CA THR A 38 14.36 -11.89 -1.15
C THR A 38 13.17 -11.91 -2.10
N PRO A 39 13.18 -11.12 -3.19
CA PRO A 39 12.16 -11.24 -4.22
C PRO A 39 12.40 -12.53 -5.01
N SER A 40 11.38 -13.07 -5.65
CA SER A 40 11.59 -14.22 -6.54
C SER A 40 12.50 -13.84 -7.72
N GLU A 41 13.02 -14.83 -8.44
CA GLU A 41 13.86 -14.65 -9.63
C GLU A 41 13.29 -13.66 -10.67
N ASN A 42 12.00 -13.78 -11.02
CA ASN A 42 11.35 -12.88 -12.00
C ASN A 42 11.26 -11.41 -11.54
N PHE A 43 11.45 -11.15 -10.25
CA PHE A 43 11.40 -9.83 -9.63
C PHE A 43 12.75 -9.42 -9.03
N ALA A 44 13.85 -10.06 -9.43
CA ALA A 44 15.20 -9.71 -9.00
C ALA A 44 15.57 -8.24 -9.33
N TRP A 45 14.92 -7.65 -10.33
CA TRP A 45 15.06 -6.22 -10.66
C TRP A 45 14.73 -5.30 -9.47
N LEU A 46 13.85 -5.74 -8.56
CA LEU A 46 13.49 -5.00 -7.34
C LEU A 46 14.66 -4.90 -6.36
N ALA A 47 15.69 -5.75 -6.46
CA ALA A 47 16.88 -5.72 -5.63
C ALA A 47 18.05 -4.94 -6.28
N THR A 48 17.77 -3.94 -7.12
CA THR A 48 18.79 -3.21 -7.88
C THR A 48 18.83 -1.72 -7.57
N TRP A 49 20.00 -1.10 -7.72
CA TRP A 49 20.20 0.35 -7.57
C TRP A 49 19.43 1.20 -8.59
N PRO A 50 19.27 0.82 -9.87
CA PRO A 50 18.38 1.52 -10.78
C PRO A 50 16.93 1.57 -10.27
N ALA A 51 16.41 0.45 -9.75
CA ALA A 51 15.07 0.42 -9.14
C ALA A 51 15.00 1.33 -7.90
N PHE A 52 16.06 1.37 -7.08
CA PHE A 52 16.15 2.29 -5.94
C PHE A 52 15.99 3.75 -6.36
N PHE A 53 16.78 4.23 -7.33
CA PHE A 53 16.71 5.62 -7.77
C PHE A 53 15.37 5.96 -8.42
N ALA A 54 14.80 5.04 -9.20
CA ALA A 54 13.47 5.21 -9.78
C ALA A 54 12.39 5.34 -8.70
N LEU A 55 12.35 4.40 -7.74
CA LEU A 55 11.39 4.41 -6.65
C LEU A 55 11.59 5.60 -5.71
N LEU A 56 12.82 5.98 -5.41
CA LEU A 56 13.14 7.15 -4.61
C LEU A 56 12.62 8.43 -5.26
N SER A 57 12.88 8.61 -6.55
CA SER A 57 12.37 9.77 -7.30
C SER A 57 10.85 9.81 -7.30
N ALA A 58 10.19 8.66 -7.50
CA ALA A 58 8.74 8.55 -7.47
C ALA A 58 8.17 8.84 -6.08
N THR A 59 8.82 8.37 -5.00
CA THR A 59 8.43 8.67 -3.62
C THR A 59 8.56 10.16 -3.30
N VAL A 60 9.64 10.82 -3.73
CA VAL A 60 9.82 12.26 -3.53
C VAL A 60 8.73 13.05 -4.25
N VAL A 61 8.45 12.69 -5.50
CA VAL A 61 7.37 13.31 -6.29
C VAL A 61 6.01 13.08 -5.62
N GLU A 62 5.71 11.85 -5.20
CA GLU A 62 4.46 11.51 -4.50
C GLU A 62 4.30 12.34 -3.23
N ILE A 63 5.31 12.39 -2.36
CA ILE A 63 5.24 13.19 -1.13
C ILE A 63 5.02 14.66 -1.46
N GLY A 64 5.82 15.25 -2.35
CA GLY A 64 5.74 16.66 -2.70
C GLY A 64 4.41 17.05 -3.36
N ALA A 65 3.90 16.22 -4.27
CA ALA A 65 2.68 16.48 -5.01
C ALA A 65 1.42 16.52 -4.12
N TYR A 66 1.41 15.76 -3.02
CA TYR A 66 0.32 15.78 -2.04
C TYR A 66 0.28 17.06 -1.16
N TYR A 67 1.29 17.94 -1.26
CA TYR A 67 1.27 19.26 -0.62
C TYR A 67 0.86 20.39 -1.57
N ILE A 68 0.77 20.12 -2.88
CA ILE A 68 0.39 21.12 -3.89
C ILE A 68 -1.11 20.99 -4.18
N PRO A 69 -1.92 22.02 -3.89
CA PRO A 69 -3.34 22.02 -4.24
C PRO A 69 -3.53 21.78 -5.74
N PHE A 70 -4.61 21.11 -6.15
CA PHE A 70 -4.92 20.69 -7.53
C PHE A 70 -4.14 19.45 -7.99
N VAL A 71 -2.83 19.39 -7.73
CA VAL A 71 -2.03 18.19 -8.03
C VAL A 71 -2.49 17.01 -7.17
N ASP A 72 -2.81 17.28 -5.90
CA ASP A 72 -3.38 16.30 -4.97
C ASP A 72 -4.67 15.64 -5.50
N ASN A 73 -5.59 16.41 -6.09
CA ASN A 73 -6.83 15.88 -6.66
C ASN A 73 -6.59 15.00 -7.91
N LEU A 74 -5.62 15.39 -8.76
CA LEU A 74 -5.24 14.58 -9.91
C LEU A 74 -4.62 13.26 -9.46
N LEU A 75 -3.72 13.30 -8.47
CA LEU A 75 -3.14 12.10 -7.88
C LEU A 75 -4.20 11.21 -7.24
N ASP A 76 -5.15 11.78 -6.49
CA ASP A 76 -6.22 11.00 -5.86
C ASP A 76 -7.11 10.27 -6.88
N THR A 77 -7.23 10.81 -8.10
CA THR A 77 -7.99 10.16 -9.19
C THR A 77 -7.30 8.89 -9.69
N ILE A 78 -5.97 8.91 -9.80
CA ILE A 78 -5.18 7.78 -10.29
C ILE A 78 -4.66 6.88 -9.18
N ALA A 79 -4.70 7.32 -7.92
CA ALA A 79 -4.16 6.58 -6.78
C ALA A 79 -4.88 5.25 -6.57
N ALA A 80 -6.21 5.21 -6.76
CA ALA A 80 -7.00 3.99 -6.60
C ALA A 80 -6.59 2.83 -7.55
N PRO A 81 -6.53 3.01 -8.88
CA PRO A 81 -6.02 1.94 -9.74
C PRO A 81 -4.54 1.67 -9.51
N LEU A 82 -3.73 2.70 -9.23
CA LEU A 82 -2.30 2.55 -9.07
C LEU A 82 -1.92 1.79 -7.78
N SER A 83 -2.66 1.98 -6.69
CA SER A 83 -2.48 1.22 -5.45
C SER A 83 -2.78 -0.26 -5.66
N VAL A 84 -3.82 -0.60 -6.45
CA VAL A 84 -4.15 -1.99 -6.77
C VAL A 84 -3.01 -2.64 -7.57
N VAL A 85 -2.47 -1.94 -8.56
CA VAL A 85 -1.34 -2.43 -9.36
C VAL A 85 -0.09 -2.59 -8.49
N ALA A 86 0.25 -1.60 -7.67
CA ALA A 86 1.41 -1.65 -6.79
C ALA A 86 1.29 -2.77 -5.75
N GLY A 87 0.13 -2.91 -5.11
CA GLY A 87 -0.14 -3.96 -4.13
C GLY A 87 -0.10 -5.36 -4.75
N THR A 88 -0.61 -5.50 -5.97
CA THR A 88 -0.48 -6.72 -6.77
C THR A 88 0.98 -7.04 -7.04
N LEU A 89 1.73 -6.06 -7.54
CA LEU A 89 3.14 -6.23 -7.89
C LEU A 89 3.98 -6.64 -6.69
N LEU A 90 3.83 -5.96 -5.55
CA LEU A 90 4.60 -6.28 -4.33
C LEU A 90 4.22 -7.66 -3.79
N THR A 91 2.93 -8.00 -3.72
CA THR A 91 2.52 -9.33 -3.27
C THR A 91 3.08 -10.41 -4.18
N THR A 92 2.89 -10.26 -5.49
CA THR A 92 3.44 -11.20 -6.48
C THR A 92 4.95 -11.31 -6.33
N SER A 93 5.68 -10.21 -6.11
CA SER A 93 7.15 -10.20 -6.04
C SER A 93 7.74 -11.10 -4.97
N PHE A 94 7.04 -11.25 -3.84
CA PHE A 94 7.54 -12.00 -2.68
C PHE A 94 6.84 -13.34 -2.44
N VAL A 95 5.62 -13.55 -2.91
CA VAL A 95 4.93 -14.83 -2.77
C VAL A 95 5.66 -15.92 -3.60
N GLU A 96 6.09 -16.97 -2.90
CA GLU A 96 6.81 -18.11 -3.47
C GLU A 96 5.83 -19.18 -3.95
N ILE A 97 5.25 -18.99 -5.14
CA ILE A 97 4.37 -19.96 -5.81
C ILE A 97 4.91 -20.22 -7.21
N ASP A 98 5.05 -21.50 -7.56
CA ASP A 98 5.61 -21.93 -8.84
C ASP A 98 4.66 -21.67 -10.01
N ASP A 99 3.36 -21.90 -9.81
CA ASP A 99 2.34 -21.67 -10.84
C ASP A 99 2.13 -20.16 -11.08
N PRO A 100 2.44 -19.63 -12.27
CA PRO A 100 2.34 -18.19 -12.54
C PRO A 100 0.91 -17.66 -12.48
N VAL A 101 -0.09 -18.46 -12.86
CA VAL A 101 -1.51 -18.07 -12.86
C VAL A 101 -1.99 -17.93 -11.42
N LEU A 102 -1.67 -18.88 -10.55
CA LEU A 102 -2.00 -18.80 -9.13
C LEU A 102 -1.25 -17.65 -8.46
N ARG A 103 0.03 -17.45 -8.80
CA ARG A 103 0.84 -16.39 -8.22
C ARG A 103 0.31 -15.00 -8.54
N TRP A 104 0.04 -14.72 -9.81
CA TRP A 104 -0.55 -13.43 -10.23
C TRP A 104 -2.01 -13.30 -9.80
N GLY A 105 -2.77 -14.39 -9.80
CA GLY A 105 -4.15 -14.42 -9.33
C GLY A 105 -4.25 -14.05 -7.84
N LEU A 106 -3.40 -14.65 -6.99
CA LEU A 106 -3.32 -14.29 -5.58
C LEU A 106 -2.75 -12.88 -5.39
N GLY A 107 -1.73 -12.50 -6.17
CA GLY A 107 -1.23 -11.13 -6.17
C GLY A 107 -2.33 -10.12 -6.41
N LEU A 108 -3.18 -10.35 -7.40
CA LEU A 108 -4.28 -9.44 -7.75
C LEU A 108 -5.40 -9.46 -6.70
N ILE A 109 -5.87 -10.65 -6.31
CA ILE A 109 -7.02 -10.82 -5.40
C ILE A 109 -6.64 -10.41 -3.98
N VAL A 110 -5.55 -10.95 -3.47
CA VAL A 110 -5.10 -10.75 -2.10
C VAL A 110 -4.31 -9.45 -2.00
N GLY A 111 -3.30 -9.27 -2.86
CA GLY A 111 -2.51 -8.04 -2.89
C GLY A 111 -3.34 -6.85 -3.35
N GLY A 112 -3.67 -6.78 -4.63
CA GLY A 112 -4.42 -5.67 -5.21
C GLY A 112 -5.73 -5.37 -4.48
N GLY A 113 -6.47 -6.41 -4.07
CA GLY A 113 -7.68 -6.26 -3.26
C GLY A 113 -7.42 -5.60 -1.90
N THR A 114 -6.38 -6.01 -1.18
CA THR A 114 -6.01 -5.39 0.10
C THR A 114 -5.61 -3.93 -0.07
N ALA A 115 -4.77 -3.62 -1.06
CA ALA A 115 -4.36 -2.24 -1.36
C ALA A 115 -5.56 -1.36 -1.73
N GLY A 116 -6.45 -1.85 -2.59
CA GLY A 116 -7.65 -1.13 -3.01
C GLY A 116 -8.62 -0.86 -1.85
N LEU A 117 -8.77 -1.80 -0.91
CA LEU A 117 -9.60 -1.60 0.28
C LEU A 117 -9.03 -0.54 1.22
N VAL A 118 -7.72 -0.54 1.45
CA VAL A 118 -7.06 0.48 2.28
C VAL A 118 -7.16 1.84 1.62
N GLN A 119 -6.89 1.93 0.31
CA GLN A 119 -6.99 3.16 -0.48
C GLN A 119 -8.42 3.72 -0.50
N ALA A 120 -9.43 2.87 -0.64
CA ALA A 120 -10.82 3.32 -0.54
C ALA A 120 -11.13 3.89 0.85
N GLY A 121 -10.55 3.29 1.90
CA GLY A 121 -10.65 3.75 3.28
C GLY A 121 -10.05 5.14 3.49
N THR A 122 -8.82 5.35 3.01
CA THR A 122 -8.08 6.62 3.13
C THR A 122 -8.75 7.73 2.32
N SER A 123 -9.17 7.44 1.08
CA SER A 123 -9.93 8.39 0.25
C SER A 123 -11.23 8.86 0.95
N LEU A 124 -11.95 7.99 1.66
CA LEU A 124 -13.12 8.39 2.45
C LEU A 124 -12.75 9.32 3.62
N LEU A 125 -11.61 9.12 4.27
CA LEU A 125 -11.12 9.99 5.34
C LEU A 125 -10.74 11.38 4.80
N ARG A 126 -10.06 11.44 3.65
CA ARG A 126 -9.68 12.69 2.96
C ARG A 126 -10.90 13.49 2.50
N LEU A 127 -11.91 12.81 1.93
CA LEU A 127 -13.19 13.42 1.56
C LEU A 127 -13.92 14.02 2.78
N GLY A 128 -13.87 13.32 3.92
CA GLY A 128 -14.40 13.85 5.18
C GLY A 128 -13.63 15.09 5.64
N SER A 129 -12.31 14.99 5.72
CA SER A 129 -11.43 16.09 6.17
C SER A 129 -11.61 17.35 5.31
N SER A 130 -11.61 17.21 3.99
CA SER A 130 -11.76 18.33 3.05
C SER A 130 -13.10 19.06 3.21
N LYS A 131 -14.20 18.32 3.44
CA LYS A 131 -15.53 18.90 3.63
C LYS A 131 -15.67 19.64 4.96
N PHE A 132 -15.06 19.15 6.03
CA PHE A 132 -15.19 19.75 7.37
C PHE A 132 -14.15 20.83 7.67
N THR A 133 -13.02 20.84 6.97
CA THR A 133 -11.88 21.74 7.26
C THR A 133 -11.51 22.68 6.11
N ALA A 134 -12.32 22.73 5.04
CA ALA A 134 -12.04 23.51 3.83
C ALA A 134 -10.64 23.24 3.22
N GLY A 135 -10.13 22.01 3.37
CA GLY A 135 -8.83 21.58 2.83
C GLY A 135 -7.63 21.78 3.77
N LEU A 136 -7.76 22.48 4.89
CA LEU A 136 -6.67 22.69 5.84
C LEU A 136 -6.26 21.42 6.59
N GLY A 137 -7.15 20.43 6.67
CA GLY A 137 -6.85 19.11 7.25
C GLY A 137 -6.13 18.14 6.30
N ASN A 138 -5.98 18.47 5.01
CA ASN A 138 -5.38 17.56 4.03
C ASN A 138 -3.89 17.27 4.29
N PRO A 139 -3.05 18.26 4.68
CA PRO A 139 -1.65 18.01 5.02
C PRO A 139 -1.47 17.06 6.22
N VAL A 140 -2.36 17.14 7.22
CA VAL A 140 -2.31 16.27 8.41
C VAL A 140 -2.63 14.83 8.03
N VAL A 141 -3.67 14.62 7.22
CA VAL A 141 -4.04 13.28 6.72
C VAL A 141 -2.94 12.72 5.83
N SER A 142 -2.43 13.53 4.89
CA SER A 142 -1.30 13.20 4.02
C SER A 142 -0.05 12.77 4.80
N THR A 143 0.26 13.46 5.91
CA THR A 143 1.37 13.11 6.80
C THR A 143 1.10 11.79 7.54
N ALA A 144 -0.12 11.61 8.05
CA ALA A 144 -0.51 10.36 8.70
C ALA A 144 -0.44 9.16 7.74
N GLU A 145 -0.82 9.34 6.47
CA GLU A 145 -0.70 8.33 5.41
C GLU A 145 0.78 7.97 5.15
N ASN A 146 1.69 8.95 5.12
CA ASN A 146 3.12 8.70 4.99
C ASN A 146 3.66 7.86 6.15
N VAL A 147 3.31 8.24 7.39
CA VAL A 147 3.75 7.53 8.60
C VAL A 147 3.16 6.12 8.64
N ALA A 148 1.89 5.96 8.31
CA ALA A 148 1.23 4.66 8.24
C ALA A 148 1.89 3.78 7.17
N SER A 149 2.11 4.29 5.97
CA SER A 149 2.76 3.56 4.88
C SER A 149 4.15 3.09 5.27
N PHE A 150 4.97 3.97 5.86
CA PHE A 150 6.30 3.61 6.35
C PHE A 150 6.22 2.57 7.48
N GLY A 151 5.35 2.79 8.47
CA GLY A 151 5.20 1.94 9.64
C GLY A 151 4.71 0.53 9.31
N PHE A 152 3.65 0.40 8.51
CA PHE A 152 3.14 -0.90 8.06
C PHE A 152 4.14 -1.63 7.14
N SER A 153 4.87 -0.90 6.29
CA SER A 153 5.89 -1.51 5.43
C SER A 153 7.07 -2.04 6.25
N ALA A 154 7.59 -1.25 7.19
CA ALA A 154 8.65 -1.68 8.09
C ALA A 154 8.20 -2.86 8.96
N LEU A 155 6.97 -2.82 9.49
CA LEU A 155 6.37 -3.91 10.24
C LEU A 155 6.26 -5.18 9.38
N ALA A 156 5.87 -5.06 8.11
CA ALA A 156 5.76 -6.19 7.19
C ALA A 156 7.11 -6.82 6.86
N ILE A 157 8.17 -6.01 6.77
CA ILE A 157 9.54 -6.48 6.47
C ILE A 157 10.13 -7.20 7.68
N PHE A 158 10.04 -6.62 8.88
CA PHE A 158 10.71 -7.17 10.06
C PHE A 158 9.85 -8.17 10.85
N LEU A 159 8.52 -8.00 10.85
CA LEU A 159 7.57 -8.79 11.61
C LEU A 159 6.33 -9.13 10.76
N PRO A 160 6.45 -9.95 9.70
CA PRO A 160 5.37 -10.22 8.74
C PRO A 160 4.05 -10.66 9.38
N ILE A 161 4.12 -11.51 10.42
CA ILE A 161 2.94 -12.01 11.12
C ILE A 161 2.22 -10.89 11.87
N VAL A 162 2.97 -10.01 12.53
CA VAL A 162 2.40 -8.86 13.26
C VAL A 162 1.77 -7.88 12.28
N ALA A 163 2.41 -7.65 11.13
CA ALA A 163 1.85 -6.84 10.06
C ALA A 163 0.55 -7.43 9.51
N LEU A 164 0.49 -8.74 9.28
CA LEU A 164 -0.73 -9.42 8.83
C LEU A 164 -1.88 -9.20 9.81
N VAL A 165 -1.64 -9.42 11.12
CA VAL A 165 -2.67 -9.19 12.14
C VAL A 165 -3.12 -7.72 12.17
N ALA A 166 -2.19 -6.78 12.09
CA ALA A 166 -2.48 -5.36 12.06
C ALA A 166 -3.32 -4.97 10.83
N VAL A 167 -2.99 -5.51 9.66
CA VAL A 167 -3.74 -5.30 8.40
C VAL A 167 -5.15 -5.89 8.51
N LEU A 168 -5.30 -7.11 9.03
CA LEU A 168 -6.62 -7.71 9.22
C LEU A 168 -7.49 -6.87 10.18
N GLY A 169 -6.91 -6.36 11.26
CA GLY A 169 -7.58 -5.44 12.18
C GLY A 169 -8.00 -4.13 11.50
N LEU A 170 -7.12 -3.55 10.68
CA LEU A 170 -7.40 -2.36 9.89
C LEU A 170 -8.55 -2.59 8.90
N LEU A 171 -8.49 -3.68 8.12
CA LEU A 171 -9.53 -4.03 7.15
C LEU A 171 -10.88 -4.27 7.82
N TRP A 172 -10.90 -4.96 8.97
CA TRP A 172 -12.11 -5.16 9.75
C TRP A 172 -12.73 -3.83 10.22
N TRP A 173 -11.89 -2.91 10.72
CA TRP A 173 -12.31 -1.57 11.12
C TRP A 173 -12.86 -0.75 9.95
N LEU A 174 -12.16 -0.75 8.81
CA LEU A 174 -12.59 -0.08 7.58
C LEU A 174 -13.93 -0.62 7.08
N PHE A 175 -14.10 -1.93 7.08
CA PHE A 175 -15.32 -2.58 6.65
C PHE A 175 -16.52 -2.20 7.54
N GLY A 176 -16.31 -2.12 8.85
CA GLY A 176 -17.30 -1.61 9.80
C GLY A 176 -17.72 -0.16 9.52
N ARG A 177 -16.76 0.71 9.19
CA ARG A 177 -17.02 2.12 8.80
C ARG A 177 -17.80 2.22 7.49
N ILE A 178 -17.39 1.51 6.44
CA ILE A 178 -18.05 1.54 5.13
C ILE A 178 -19.50 1.05 5.24
N ARG A 179 -19.75 -0.04 5.98
CA ARG A 179 -21.11 -0.56 6.21
C ARG A 179 -22.03 0.46 6.89
N ARG A 180 -21.54 1.20 7.90
CA ARG A 180 -22.33 2.25 8.58
C ARG A 180 -22.68 3.40 7.63
N PHE A 181 -21.76 3.81 6.75
CA PHE A 181 -22.02 4.85 5.76
C PHE A 181 -23.06 4.44 4.72
N ARG A 182 -23.01 3.20 4.21
CA ARG A 182 -24.01 2.71 3.25
C ARG A 182 -25.41 2.61 3.87
N ARG A 183 -25.52 2.20 5.14
CA ARG A 183 -26.82 2.15 5.86
C ARG A 183 -27.47 3.52 6.03
N ARG A 184 -26.68 4.60 6.18
CA ARG A 184 -27.21 5.98 6.29
C ARG A 184 -27.72 6.58 4.97
N LYS A 185 -27.42 5.99 3.82
CA LYS A 185 -27.94 6.42 2.51
C LYS A 185 -29.20 5.65 2.08
N ALA A 186 -29.55 4.58 2.80
CA ALA A 186 -30.73 3.74 2.53
C ALA A 186 -31.91 4.05 3.46
N VAL A 187 -31.76 5.06 4.33
CA VAL A 187 -32.79 5.67 5.18
C VAL A 187 -32.91 7.12 4.77
#